data_AF-A0A1Q7ERX4-F1
#
_entry.id   AF-A0A1Q7ERX4-F1
#
_cell.length_a   1.000
_cell.length_b   1.000
_cell.length_c   1.000
_cell.angle_alpha   90.00
_cell.angle_beta   90.00
_cell.angle_gamma   90.00
#
_symmetry.space_group_name_H-M   'P 1'
#
loop_
_entity.id
_entity.type
_entity.pdbx_description
1 polymer ?
#
loop_
_entity_poly.entity_id
_entity_poly.type
_entity_poly.pdbx_seq_one_letter_code
_entity_poly.pdbx_strand_id
1 'polypeptide(L)'
;MLTLVIVALVTSPLIVSARASRPVTAAVTTSASNARTSASQSVIVPTTAVAPATRDAGVLASNLQQLAVASGGTVGVSVVELGGSDQLSWSFGGDAVITAASTYKLVALMMEAQSIAAGTTDPNGIVCFAPSDYEAGWFDDYEPGACFTRNELASRAAKQSDNTAGHMLVRDVGGADALNAWAAAAGAASSAFFVGNTTSPADLAVLWVAEASGELGGAAAQAWLYPLLTDTTTEAGVPAGTGAAATVVHKTGTIDAVENDAALVTAGPDGPYVLVVMTDGLGGDAGWQLIAAISAAVWQVESSRSQ
;
A
#
# COMPACT_ATOMS: atom_id res chain seq x y z
N MET A 1 -38.62 27.47 21.17
CA MET A 1 -38.09 28.40 20.15
C MET A 1 -37.13 27.60 19.29
N LEU A 2 -37.56 27.28 18.07
CA LEU A 2 -36.83 26.49 17.09
C LEU A 2 -35.93 27.43 16.28
N THR A 3 -34.62 27.18 16.25
CA THR A 3 -33.69 27.94 15.39
C THR A 3 -33.39 27.10 14.16
N LEU A 4 -33.97 27.51 13.04
CA LEU A 4 -33.83 26.93 11.72
C LEU A 4 -32.48 27.39 11.12
N VAL A 5 -31.55 26.47 10.86
CA VAL A 5 -30.31 26.78 10.12
C VAL A 5 -30.54 26.41 8.65
N ILE A 6 -30.60 27.43 7.80
CA ILE A 6 -30.69 27.30 6.34
C ILE A 6 -29.27 27.14 5.81
N VAL A 7 -28.95 25.98 5.24
CA VAL A 7 -27.70 25.77 4.49
C VAL A 7 -28.00 25.99 3.00
N ALA A 8 -27.33 26.98 2.42
CA ALA A 8 -27.44 27.31 1.01
C ALA A 8 -26.66 26.30 0.15
N LEU A 9 -27.34 25.65 -0.80
CA LEU A 9 -26.71 24.87 -1.87
C LEU A 9 -26.02 25.82 -2.86
N VAL A 10 -24.72 25.60 -3.09
CA VAL A 10 -23.98 26.19 -4.21
C VAL A 10 -23.91 25.15 -5.32
N THR A 11 -24.68 25.35 -6.39
CA THR A 11 -24.62 24.54 -7.61
C THR A 11 -23.59 25.12 -8.57
N SER A 12 -22.55 24.36 -8.90
CA SER A 12 -21.62 24.68 -10.00
C SER A 12 -21.95 23.81 -11.23
N PRO A 13 -22.03 24.36 -12.45
CA PRO A 13 -22.43 23.62 -13.63
C PRO A 13 -21.28 22.80 -14.23
N LEU A 14 -21.59 21.54 -14.59
CA LEU A 14 -20.77 20.64 -15.40
C LEU A 14 -20.62 21.17 -16.83
N ILE A 15 -19.38 21.36 -17.29
CA ILE A 15 -19.07 21.58 -18.70
C ILE A 15 -18.79 20.21 -19.34
N VAL A 16 -19.73 19.76 -20.18
CA VAL A 16 -19.59 18.62 -21.07
C VAL A 16 -18.71 19.02 -22.25
N SER A 17 -17.52 18.43 -22.39
CA SER A 17 -16.69 18.58 -23.58
C SER A 17 -16.82 17.34 -24.46
N ALA A 18 -17.49 17.50 -25.60
CA ALA A 18 -17.69 16.46 -26.61
C ALA A 18 -16.38 16.14 -27.36
N ARG A 19 -16.04 14.85 -27.45
CA ARG A 19 -14.98 14.33 -28.34
C ARG A 19 -15.45 14.39 -29.79
N ALA A 20 -14.66 15.03 -30.64
CA ALA A 20 -14.75 14.91 -32.10
C ALA A 20 -13.52 14.16 -32.63
N SER A 21 -13.74 12.97 -33.17
CA SER A 21 -12.74 12.15 -33.86
C SER A 21 -12.44 12.72 -35.24
N ARG A 22 -11.15 12.87 -35.60
CA ARG A 22 -10.71 13.13 -36.97
C ARG A 22 -9.60 12.13 -37.38
N PRO A 23 -9.58 11.70 -38.66
CA PRO A 23 -8.72 10.63 -39.13
C PRO A 23 -7.29 11.15 -39.37
N VAL A 24 -6.30 10.31 -39.05
CA VAL A 24 -4.89 10.57 -39.39
C VAL A 24 -4.55 9.77 -40.65
N THR A 25 -4.38 10.49 -41.76
CA THR A 25 -3.80 9.97 -42.99
C THR A 25 -2.28 9.99 -42.87
N ALA A 26 -1.65 8.85 -43.16
CA ALA A 26 -0.19 8.73 -43.22
C ALA A 26 0.39 9.53 -44.39
N ALA A 27 1.46 10.28 -44.14
CA ALA A 27 2.36 10.77 -45.16
C ALA A 27 3.80 10.67 -44.66
N VAL A 28 4.55 9.77 -45.29
CA VAL A 28 6.01 9.67 -45.21
C VAL A 28 6.59 10.84 -46.00
N THR A 29 7.53 11.57 -45.40
CA THR A 29 8.44 12.43 -46.17
C THR A 29 9.80 12.45 -45.49
N THR A 30 10.80 12.00 -46.22
CA THR A 30 12.22 12.12 -45.93
C THR A 30 12.67 13.56 -46.10
N SER A 31 13.57 14.08 -45.25
CA SER A 31 14.65 15.00 -45.66
C SER A 31 15.66 15.31 -44.55
N ALA A 32 16.91 15.04 -44.91
CA ALA A 32 18.19 15.66 -44.60
C ALA A 32 18.39 16.57 -43.37
N SER A 33 19.45 16.18 -42.65
CA SER A 33 20.37 16.94 -41.79
C SER A 33 20.46 18.45 -42.06
N ASN A 34 20.38 19.22 -40.97
CA ASN A 34 21.12 20.46 -40.80
C ASN A 34 21.60 20.58 -39.36
N ALA A 35 22.91 20.51 -39.19
CA ALA A 35 23.61 20.77 -37.95
C ALA A 35 23.33 22.19 -37.46
N ARG A 36 22.90 22.30 -36.20
CA ARG A 36 22.98 23.54 -35.42
C ARG A 36 23.76 23.23 -34.15
N THR A 37 24.96 23.80 -34.09
CA THR A 37 25.79 23.94 -32.91
C THR A 37 25.02 24.73 -31.85
N SER A 38 24.54 24.04 -30.83
CA SER A 38 24.14 24.64 -29.57
C SER A 38 25.06 24.10 -28.50
N ALA A 39 25.82 24.99 -27.86
CA ALA A 39 26.70 24.68 -26.76
C ALA A 39 25.84 24.26 -25.56
N SER A 40 25.73 22.95 -25.33
CA SER A 40 25.18 22.41 -24.09
C SER A 40 26.20 22.67 -22.98
N GLN A 41 25.88 23.60 -22.08
CA GLN A 41 26.54 23.71 -20.80
C GLN A 41 26.42 22.35 -20.10
N SER A 42 27.55 21.69 -19.87
CA SER A 42 27.62 20.49 -19.06
C SER A 42 27.15 20.83 -17.65
N VAL A 43 25.92 20.42 -17.32
CA VAL A 43 25.49 20.30 -15.93
C VAL A 43 26.34 19.19 -15.33
N ILE A 44 27.33 19.57 -14.53
CA ILE A 44 28.05 18.64 -13.68
C ILE A 44 27.06 18.22 -12.60
N VAL A 45 26.32 17.13 -12.85
CA VAL A 45 25.65 16.39 -11.78
C VAL A 45 26.78 15.84 -10.92
N PRO A 46 26.83 16.13 -9.61
CA PRO A 46 27.76 15.44 -8.74
C PRO A 46 27.33 13.97 -8.72
N THR A 47 28.02 13.13 -9.48
CA THR A 47 28.00 11.69 -9.26
C THR A 47 28.70 11.47 -7.93
N THR A 48 27.94 11.54 -6.83
CA THR A 48 28.36 10.89 -5.60
C THR A 48 28.41 9.41 -5.91
N ALA A 49 29.61 8.91 -6.19
CA ALA A 49 29.89 7.49 -6.20
C ALA A 49 29.40 6.93 -4.87
N VAL A 50 28.35 6.12 -4.92
CA VAL A 50 27.79 5.41 -3.77
C VAL A 50 28.90 4.49 -3.29
N ALA A 51 29.46 4.81 -2.12
CA ALA A 51 30.36 3.90 -1.42
C ALA A 51 29.62 2.57 -1.22
N PRO A 52 30.27 1.41 -1.40
CA PRO A 52 29.61 0.12 -1.26
C PRO A 52 29.01 0.05 0.15
N ALA A 53 27.68 -0.01 0.23
CA ALA A 53 26.98 -0.20 1.48
C ALA A 53 27.49 -1.50 2.10
N THR A 54 28.18 -1.38 3.23
CA THR A 54 28.67 -2.52 3.99
C THR A 54 27.49 -3.41 4.38
N ARG A 55 27.68 -4.73 4.22
CA ARG A 55 26.83 -5.87 4.62
C ARG A 55 26.57 -5.93 6.15
N ASP A 56 26.08 -4.85 6.74
CA ASP A 56 25.92 -4.76 8.20
C ASP A 56 24.51 -4.32 8.55
N ALA A 57 23.72 -5.26 9.07
CA ALA A 57 22.41 -4.99 9.65
C ALA A 57 22.47 -3.90 10.74
N GLY A 58 23.60 -3.77 11.43
CA GLY A 58 23.86 -2.69 12.39
C GLY A 58 23.95 -1.31 11.74
N VAL A 59 24.45 -1.20 10.50
CA VAL A 59 24.47 0.06 9.74
C VAL A 59 23.07 0.42 9.26
N LEU A 60 22.30 -0.54 8.71
CA LEU A 60 20.91 -0.31 8.35
C LEU A 60 20.09 0.12 9.57
N ALA A 61 20.22 -0.59 10.69
CA ALA A 61 19.55 -0.27 11.93
C ALA A 61 19.87 1.15 12.41
N SER A 62 21.15 1.53 12.37
CA SER A 62 21.59 2.88 12.75
C SER A 62 21.03 3.95 11.82
N ASN A 63 21.03 3.72 10.51
CA ASN A 63 20.50 4.66 9.52
C ASN A 63 18.98 4.87 9.69
N LEU A 64 18.22 3.77 9.85
CA LEU A 64 16.78 3.83 10.04
C LEU A 64 16.41 4.47 11.38
N GLN A 65 17.18 4.19 12.45
CA GLN A 65 17.03 4.87 13.72
C GLN A 65 17.30 6.39 13.59
N GLN A 66 18.29 6.81 12.80
CA GLN A 66 18.55 8.22 12.55
C GLN A 66 17.40 8.91 11.80
N LEU A 67 16.84 8.26 10.76
CA LEU A 67 15.67 8.77 10.05
C LEU A 67 14.47 8.92 10.99
N ALA A 68 14.23 7.90 11.82
CA ALA A 68 13.15 7.92 12.80
C ALA A 68 13.31 9.08 13.80
N VAL A 69 14.50 9.24 14.41
CA VAL A 69 14.77 10.32 15.36
C VAL A 69 14.66 11.70 14.70
N ALA A 70 15.17 11.85 13.47
CA ALA A 70 15.13 13.12 12.75
C ALA A 70 13.71 13.56 12.37
N SER A 71 12.77 12.62 12.24
CA SER A 71 11.37 12.92 11.93
C SER A 71 10.65 13.64 13.08
N GLY A 72 11.04 13.38 14.33
CA GLY A 72 10.31 13.87 15.50
C GLY A 72 8.97 13.16 15.78
N GLY A 73 8.61 12.16 14.97
CA GLY A 73 7.45 11.29 15.16
C GLY A 73 7.81 9.91 15.73
N THR A 74 6.79 9.10 15.98
CA THR A 74 6.96 7.66 16.24
C THR A 74 7.10 6.95 14.90
N VAL A 75 8.08 6.04 14.80
CA VAL A 75 8.28 5.22 13.61
C VAL A 75 8.50 3.78 14.02
N GLY A 76 7.76 2.88 13.39
CA GLY A 76 7.95 1.44 13.48
C GLY A 76 8.30 0.86 12.12
N VAL A 77 9.30 -0.01 12.06
CA VAL A 77 9.76 -0.68 10.84
C VAL A 77 9.96 -2.17 11.11
N SER A 78 9.50 -3.00 10.18
CA SER A 78 9.81 -4.43 10.11
C SER A 78 10.24 -4.81 8.71
N VAL A 79 11.34 -5.57 8.60
CA VAL A 79 11.88 -6.14 7.36
C VAL A 79 12.02 -7.65 7.55
N VAL A 80 11.54 -8.42 6.57
CA VAL A 80 11.72 -9.87 6.53
C VAL A 80 12.11 -10.29 5.12
N GLU A 81 13.33 -10.76 4.94
CA GLU A 81 13.79 -11.33 3.67
C GLU A 81 13.20 -12.73 3.48
N LEU A 82 12.67 -13.00 2.29
CA LEU A 82 12.05 -14.28 1.91
C LEU A 82 12.86 -15.04 0.85
N GLY A 83 13.82 -14.36 0.20
CA GLY A 83 14.79 -14.90 -0.75
C GLY A 83 16.23 -14.69 -0.29
N GLY A 84 17.20 -15.00 -1.14
CA GLY A 84 18.62 -14.85 -0.82
C GLY A 84 19.20 -16.01 0.02
N SER A 85 20.53 -16.06 0.15
CA SER A 85 21.23 -17.13 0.86
C SER A 85 21.41 -16.90 2.37
N ASP A 86 21.29 -15.65 2.83
CA ASP A 86 21.52 -15.23 4.22
C ASP A 86 20.36 -14.34 4.71
N GLN A 87 19.14 -14.89 4.67
CA GLN A 87 17.90 -14.20 5.06
C GLN A 87 18.02 -13.53 6.43
N LEU A 88 17.69 -12.26 6.48
CA LEU A 88 17.56 -11.49 7.70
C LEU A 88 16.11 -11.10 7.97
N SER A 89 15.78 -11.09 9.26
CA SER A 89 14.64 -10.35 9.78
C SER A 89 15.17 -9.30 10.75
N TRP A 90 14.67 -8.07 10.60
CA TRP A 90 15.07 -6.93 11.40
C TRP A 90 13.87 -6.04 11.69
N SER A 91 13.88 -5.39 12.84
CA SER A 91 12.87 -4.39 13.18
C SER A 91 13.44 -3.25 14.03
N PHE A 92 12.78 -2.09 13.93
CA PHE A 92 12.97 -0.94 14.80
C PHE A 92 11.59 -0.48 15.26
N GLY A 93 11.31 -0.52 16.57
CA GLY A 93 9.95 -0.25 17.05
C GLY A 93 8.90 -1.21 16.45
N GLY A 94 9.29 -2.44 16.09
CA GLY A 94 8.42 -3.39 15.40
C GLY A 94 7.17 -3.77 16.19
N ASP A 95 7.24 -3.70 17.53
CA ASP A 95 6.12 -3.99 18.44
C ASP A 95 5.33 -2.73 18.83
N ALA A 96 5.67 -1.55 18.28
CA ALA A 96 4.96 -0.32 18.57
C ALA A 96 3.52 -0.43 18.03
N VAL A 97 2.55 -0.31 18.94
CA VAL A 97 1.13 -0.30 18.58
C VAL A 97 0.77 1.10 18.08
N ILE A 98 0.45 1.18 16.79
CA ILE A 98 0.08 2.41 16.09
C ILE A 98 -1.31 2.19 15.46
N THR A 99 -2.06 3.26 15.24
CA THR A 99 -3.33 3.21 14.50
C THR A 99 -3.10 2.54 13.14
N ALA A 100 -3.84 1.48 12.84
CA ALA A 100 -3.72 0.75 11.56
C ALA A 100 -4.17 1.62 10.38
N ALA A 101 -5.08 2.57 10.62
CA ALA A 101 -5.72 3.37 9.58
C ALA A 101 -6.33 2.42 8.53
N SER A 102 -6.10 2.58 7.23
CA SER A 102 -6.65 1.67 6.21
C SER A 102 -5.88 0.35 6.02
N THR A 103 -4.83 0.05 6.79
CA THR A 103 -4.11 -1.24 6.63
C THR A 103 -4.93 -2.43 7.13
N TYR A 104 -5.99 -2.25 7.94
CA TYR A 104 -6.93 -3.35 8.25
C TYR A 104 -7.58 -3.94 6.98
N LYS A 105 -7.72 -3.14 5.92
CA LYS A 105 -8.29 -3.59 4.64
C LYS A 105 -7.39 -4.64 3.98
N LEU A 106 -6.07 -4.60 4.20
CA LEU A 106 -5.15 -5.65 3.77
C LEU A 106 -5.54 -7.00 4.38
N VAL A 107 -5.81 -7.00 5.69
CA VAL A 107 -6.18 -8.19 6.47
C VAL A 107 -7.50 -8.76 5.99
N ALA A 108 -8.51 -7.91 5.76
CA ALA A 108 -9.79 -8.33 5.21
C ALA A 108 -9.65 -8.91 3.79
N LEU A 109 -8.80 -8.31 2.95
CA LEU A 109 -8.50 -8.80 1.60
C LEU A 109 -7.77 -10.14 1.62
N MET A 110 -6.79 -10.34 2.51
CA MET A 110 -6.09 -11.63 2.66
C MET A 110 -7.04 -12.73 3.15
N MET A 111 -7.91 -12.43 4.11
CA MET A 111 -8.93 -13.38 4.59
C MET A 111 -9.92 -13.77 3.48
N GLU A 112 -10.35 -12.81 2.67
CA GLU A 112 -11.21 -13.07 1.51
C GLU A 112 -10.47 -13.88 0.43
N ALA A 113 -9.22 -13.54 0.14
CA ALA A 113 -8.39 -14.28 -0.82
C ALA A 113 -8.24 -15.76 -0.41
N GLN A 114 -7.99 -16.02 0.87
CA GLN A 114 -7.94 -17.38 1.41
C GLN A 114 -9.29 -18.11 1.25
N SER A 115 -10.40 -17.41 1.50
CA SER A 115 -11.76 -17.97 1.37
C SER A 115 -12.08 -18.33 -0.09
N ILE A 116 -11.72 -17.46 -1.03
CA ILE A 116 -11.84 -17.71 -2.48
C ILE A 116 -10.98 -18.91 -2.89
N ALA A 117 -9.73 -18.97 -2.42
CA ALA A 117 -8.82 -20.08 -2.71
C ALA A 117 -9.35 -21.42 -2.16
N ALA A 118 -10.01 -21.40 -1.00
CA ALA A 118 -10.66 -22.56 -0.41
C ALA A 118 -12.01 -22.92 -1.09
N GLY A 119 -12.52 -22.07 -1.98
CA GLY A 119 -13.82 -22.23 -2.63
C GLY A 119 -15.01 -22.01 -1.67
N THR A 120 -14.80 -21.34 -0.54
CA THR A 120 -15.87 -21.03 0.42
C THR A 120 -16.65 -19.78 0.01
N THR A 121 -16.01 -18.85 -0.71
CA THR A 121 -16.65 -17.67 -1.31
C THR A 121 -16.41 -17.62 -2.82
N ASP A 122 -17.37 -17.03 -3.55
CA ASP A 122 -17.24 -16.73 -4.98
C ASP A 122 -16.80 -15.26 -5.13
N PRO A 123 -15.68 -14.97 -5.83
CA PRO A 123 -15.23 -13.60 -6.08
C PRO A 123 -16.24 -12.75 -6.89
N ASN A 124 -17.14 -13.39 -7.64
CA ASN A 124 -18.25 -12.73 -8.33
C ASN A 124 -19.57 -12.78 -7.55
N GLY A 125 -19.55 -13.37 -6.35
CA GLY A 125 -20.67 -13.33 -5.42
C GLY A 125 -20.99 -11.90 -5.00
N ILE A 126 -22.26 -11.67 -4.66
CA ILE A 126 -22.81 -10.34 -4.44
C ILE A 126 -22.89 -10.02 -2.95
N VAL A 127 -22.43 -8.83 -2.59
CA VAL A 127 -22.60 -8.23 -1.26
C VAL A 127 -23.42 -6.96 -1.40
N CYS A 128 -24.59 -6.93 -0.76
CA CYS A 128 -25.48 -5.78 -0.80
C CYS A 128 -25.15 -4.80 0.30
N PHE A 129 -25.16 -3.51 -0.03
CA PHE A 129 -24.88 -2.41 0.90
C PHE A 129 -25.91 -2.37 2.03
N ALA A 130 -25.42 -2.23 3.26
CA ALA A 130 -26.23 -1.88 4.42
C ALA A 130 -25.86 -0.45 4.89
N PRO A 131 -26.81 0.35 5.40
CA PRO A 131 -26.51 1.70 5.89
C PRO A 131 -25.41 1.76 6.98
N SER A 132 -25.20 0.67 7.73
CA SER A 132 -24.12 0.54 8.71
C SER A 132 -22.73 0.42 8.09
N ASP A 133 -22.64 0.09 6.80
CA ASP A 133 -21.38 -0.01 6.07
C ASP A 133 -20.88 1.37 5.63
N TYR A 134 -21.73 2.41 5.65
CA TYR A 134 -21.39 3.72 5.12
C TYR A 134 -20.31 4.42 5.95
N GLU A 135 -19.24 4.78 5.25
CA GLU A 135 -18.27 5.78 5.68
C GLU A 135 -17.81 6.55 4.44
N ALA A 136 -17.75 7.88 4.55
CA ALA A 136 -17.34 8.74 3.44
C ALA A 136 -15.97 8.30 2.89
N GLY A 137 -15.86 8.18 1.57
CA GLY A 137 -14.72 7.58 0.91
C GLY A 137 -14.56 8.07 -0.52
N TRP A 138 -14.02 7.20 -1.37
CA TRP A 138 -13.71 7.53 -2.76
C TRP A 138 -14.96 7.52 -3.64
N PHE A 139 -15.88 6.61 -3.35
CA PHE A 139 -17.13 6.43 -4.11
C PHE A 139 -18.35 6.85 -3.28
N ASP A 140 -19.41 7.31 -3.95
CA ASP A 140 -20.66 7.80 -3.36
C ASP A 140 -21.92 7.10 -3.92
N ASP A 141 -21.75 6.02 -4.67
CA ASP A 141 -22.81 5.21 -5.29
C ASP A 141 -23.43 4.14 -4.34
N TYR A 142 -23.18 4.28 -3.04
CA TYR A 142 -23.69 3.38 -2.00
C TYR A 142 -25.07 3.80 -1.52
N GLU A 143 -26.10 3.16 -2.06
CA GLU A 143 -27.50 3.41 -1.70
C GLU A 143 -28.26 2.14 -1.31
N PRO A 144 -29.31 2.23 -0.47
CA PRO A 144 -30.09 1.05 -0.08
C PRO A 144 -30.60 0.25 -1.29
N GLY A 145 -30.21 -1.03 -1.34
CA GLY A 145 -30.53 -1.92 -2.46
C GLY A 145 -29.43 -2.05 -3.51
N ALA A 146 -28.40 -1.21 -3.47
CA ALA A 146 -27.20 -1.40 -4.28
C ALA A 146 -26.44 -2.65 -3.80
N CYS A 147 -25.95 -3.44 -4.76
CA CYS A 147 -25.12 -4.60 -4.47
C CYS A 147 -23.96 -4.68 -5.45
N PHE A 148 -22.83 -5.15 -4.95
CA PHE A 148 -21.56 -5.16 -5.68
C PHE A 148 -20.96 -6.57 -5.64
N THR A 149 -20.14 -6.89 -6.63
CA THR A 149 -19.35 -8.13 -6.57
C THR A 149 -18.24 -7.99 -5.53
N ARG A 150 -17.78 -9.11 -4.96
CA ARG A 150 -16.58 -9.10 -4.08
C ARG A 150 -15.35 -8.56 -4.82
N ASN A 151 -15.19 -8.91 -6.10
CA ASN A 151 -14.15 -8.35 -6.96
C ASN A 151 -14.18 -6.82 -7.01
N GLU A 152 -15.37 -6.24 -7.15
CA GLU A 152 -15.53 -4.80 -7.20
C GLU A 152 -15.20 -4.15 -5.85
N LEU A 153 -15.75 -4.67 -4.76
CA LEU A 153 -15.48 -4.15 -3.41
C LEU A 153 -13.99 -4.27 -3.06
N ALA A 154 -13.38 -5.43 -3.36
CA ALA A 154 -11.96 -5.68 -3.16
C ALA A 154 -11.10 -4.71 -3.97
N SER A 155 -11.44 -4.46 -5.24
CA SER A 155 -10.74 -3.49 -6.07
C SER A 155 -10.83 -2.07 -5.50
N ARG A 156 -12.02 -1.61 -5.10
CA ARG A 156 -12.20 -0.27 -4.51
C ARG A 156 -11.47 -0.12 -3.18
N ALA A 157 -11.55 -1.11 -2.30
CA ALA A 157 -10.88 -1.13 -1.00
C ALA A 157 -9.35 -1.23 -1.13
N ALA A 158 -8.84 -1.98 -2.11
CA ALA A 158 -7.41 -2.12 -2.34
C ALA A 158 -6.81 -0.89 -3.03
N LYS A 159 -7.35 -0.51 -4.20
CA LYS A 159 -6.76 0.50 -5.09
C LYS A 159 -7.00 1.94 -4.64
N GLN A 160 -8.21 2.25 -4.18
CA GLN A 160 -8.60 3.60 -3.76
C GLN A 160 -8.67 3.74 -2.25
N SER A 161 -8.50 2.63 -1.51
CA SER A 161 -8.71 2.61 -0.07
C SER A 161 -10.13 3.03 0.33
N ASP A 162 -11.14 2.72 -0.50
CA ASP A 162 -12.52 3.14 -0.25
C ASP A 162 -13.04 2.60 1.10
N ASN A 163 -13.64 3.47 1.91
CA ASN A 163 -14.05 3.14 3.27
C ASN A 163 -15.31 2.28 3.30
N THR A 164 -16.35 2.65 2.54
CA THR A 164 -17.59 1.87 2.50
C THR A 164 -17.33 0.47 1.93
N ALA A 165 -16.53 0.34 0.87
CA ALA A 165 -16.11 -0.97 0.37
C ALA A 165 -15.35 -1.79 1.42
N GLY A 166 -14.43 -1.16 2.16
CA GLY A 166 -13.71 -1.80 3.26
C GLY A 166 -14.65 -2.29 4.38
N HIS A 167 -15.68 -1.52 4.72
CA HIS A 167 -16.67 -1.91 5.73
C HIS A 167 -17.53 -3.08 5.27
N MET A 168 -17.99 -3.03 4.01
CA MET A 168 -18.73 -4.13 3.39
C MET A 168 -17.92 -5.43 3.38
N LEU A 169 -16.62 -5.37 3.06
CA LEU A 169 -15.72 -6.53 3.11
C LEU A 169 -15.56 -7.06 4.54
N VAL A 170 -15.32 -6.20 5.54
CA VAL A 170 -15.22 -6.64 6.93
C VAL A 170 -16.50 -7.32 7.39
N ARG A 171 -17.68 -6.79 7.05
CA ARG A 171 -18.96 -7.44 7.35
C ARG A 171 -19.09 -8.79 6.64
N ASP A 172 -18.69 -8.87 5.38
CA ASP A 172 -18.82 -10.08 4.57
C ASP A 172 -17.93 -11.23 5.06
N VAL A 173 -16.71 -10.94 5.51
CA VAL A 173 -15.82 -11.94 6.14
C VAL A 173 -16.21 -12.33 7.57
N GLY A 174 -17.35 -11.83 8.08
CA GLY A 174 -17.91 -12.21 9.38
C GLY A 174 -17.77 -11.17 10.49
N GLY A 175 -17.31 -9.95 10.17
CA GLY A 175 -17.17 -8.83 11.10
C GLY A 175 -15.82 -8.77 11.82
N ALA A 176 -15.70 -7.77 12.70
CA ALA A 176 -14.44 -7.47 13.41
C ALA A 176 -13.88 -8.65 14.20
N ASP A 177 -14.75 -9.39 14.91
CA ASP A 177 -14.31 -10.51 15.75
C ASP A 177 -13.74 -11.65 14.91
N ALA A 178 -14.38 -11.97 13.78
CA ALA A 178 -13.90 -12.99 12.85
C ALA A 178 -12.57 -12.58 12.21
N LEU A 179 -12.44 -11.32 11.79
CA LEU A 179 -11.22 -10.77 11.22
C LEU A 179 -10.05 -10.83 12.21
N ASN A 180 -10.27 -10.42 13.46
CA ASN A 180 -9.24 -10.44 14.49
C ASN A 180 -8.87 -11.86 14.92
N ALA A 181 -9.84 -12.77 15.02
CA ALA A 181 -9.55 -14.18 15.32
C ALA A 181 -8.72 -14.83 14.20
N TRP A 182 -9.05 -14.53 12.94
CA TRP A 182 -8.29 -14.97 11.78
C TRP A 182 -6.86 -14.42 11.79
N ALA A 183 -6.71 -13.11 12.00
CA ALA A 183 -5.39 -12.48 12.03
C ALA A 183 -4.50 -12.99 13.17
N ALA A 184 -5.08 -13.17 14.36
CA ALA A 184 -4.37 -13.75 15.50
C ALA A 184 -3.94 -15.20 15.24
N ALA A 185 -4.76 -16.00 14.57
CA ALA A 185 -4.40 -17.37 14.16
C ALA A 185 -3.26 -17.40 13.13
N ALA A 186 -3.17 -16.36 12.28
CA ALA A 186 -2.05 -16.15 11.36
C ALA A 186 -0.82 -15.48 12.02
N GLY A 187 -0.89 -15.17 13.32
CA GLY A 187 0.24 -14.67 14.12
C GLY A 187 0.19 -13.19 14.51
N ALA A 188 -0.75 -12.40 13.99
CA ALA A 188 -0.95 -10.98 14.34
C ALA A 188 -1.78 -10.82 15.64
N ALA A 189 -1.24 -11.30 16.76
CA ALA A 189 -1.97 -11.43 18.02
C ALA A 189 -2.05 -10.14 18.85
N SER A 190 -1.29 -9.10 18.50
CA SER A 190 -1.26 -7.82 19.23
C SER A 190 -2.13 -6.75 18.58
N SER A 191 -2.76 -7.08 17.45
CA SER A 191 -3.55 -6.17 16.65
C SER A 191 -5.04 -6.20 17.01
N ALA A 192 -5.71 -5.08 16.75
CA ALA A 192 -7.15 -4.92 16.84
C ALA A 192 -7.64 -4.24 15.55
N PHE A 193 -7.97 -5.03 14.54
CA PHE A 193 -8.40 -4.56 13.22
C PHE A 193 -9.86 -4.12 13.24
N PHE A 194 -10.15 -3.07 12.46
CA PHE A 194 -11.47 -2.45 12.30
C PHE A 194 -12.03 -1.76 13.56
N VAL A 195 -12.34 -2.50 14.63
CA VAL A 195 -12.71 -1.92 15.93
C VAL A 195 -11.46 -1.76 16.78
N GLY A 196 -11.26 -0.57 17.35
CA GLY A 196 -9.98 -0.17 17.97
C GLY A 196 -8.96 0.29 16.93
N ASN A 197 -8.90 -0.40 15.79
CA ASN A 197 -8.12 -0.08 14.59
C ASN A 197 -6.64 0.22 14.87
N THR A 198 -5.97 -0.68 15.58
CA THR A 198 -4.55 -0.62 15.92
C THR A 198 -3.81 -1.87 15.46
N THR A 199 -2.53 -1.73 15.11
CA THR A 199 -1.66 -2.83 14.68
C THR A 199 -0.21 -2.47 14.99
N SER A 200 0.72 -3.39 14.75
CA SER A 200 2.16 -3.13 14.79
C SER A 200 2.82 -3.47 13.44
N PRO A 201 4.03 -2.93 13.17
CA PRO A 201 4.82 -3.36 12.02
C PRO A 201 5.12 -4.86 12.02
N ALA A 202 5.39 -5.45 13.19
CA ALA A 202 5.65 -6.88 13.33
C ALA A 202 4.42 -7.72 12.97
N ASP A 203 3.23 -7.37 13.43
CA ASP A 203 2.00 -8.11 13.15
C ASP A 203 1.66 -8.08 11.65
N LEU A 204 1.74 -6.91 11.01
CA LEU A 204 1.53 -6.81 9.56
C LEU A 204 2.60 -7.56 8.76
N ALA A 205 3.86 -7.56 9.23
CA ALA A 205 4.92 -8.31 8.58
C ALA A 205 4.69 -9.82 8.67
N VAL A 206 4.25 -10.32 9.82
CA VAL A 206 3.91 -11.74 10.02
C VAL A 206 2.79 -12.19 9.06
N LEU A 207 1.75 -11.37 8.89
CA LEU A 207 0.69 -11.65 7.92
C LEU A 207 1.22 -11.72 6.47
N TRP A 208 2.09 -10.78 6.09
CA TRP A 208 2.71 -10.81 4.77
C TRP A 208 3.63 -12.02 4.57
N VAL A 209 4.38 -12.43 5.59
CA VAL A 209 5.22 -13.64 5.55
C VAL A 209 4.35 -14.88 5.32
N ALA A 210 3.25 -15.02 6.06
CA ALA A 210 2.31 -16.15 5.91
C ALA A 210 1.60 -16.16 4.55
N GLU A 211 1.22 -15.00 4.02
CA GLU A 211 0.67 -14.88 2.66
C GLU A 211 1.71 -15.28 1.61
N ALA A 212 2.93 -14.75 1.72
CA ALA A 212 3.99 -14.99 0.75
C ALA A 212 4.51 -16.43 0.77
N SER A 213 4.53 -17.11 1.93
CA SER A 213 4.85 -18.53 2.06
C SER A 213 3.74 -19.46 1.53
N GLY A 214 2.55 -18.90 1.27
CA GLY A 214 1.39 -19.61 0.75
C GLY A 214 0.51 -20.26 1.82
N GLU A 215 0.76 -19.98 3.11
CA GLU A 215 -0.04 -20.50 4.23
C GLU A 215 -1.48 -19.98 4.21
N LEU A 216 -1.71 -18.81 3.60
CA LEU A 216 -3.01 -18.15 3.53
C LEU A 216 -3.76 -18.41 2.20
N GLY A 217 -3.62 -19.62 1.64
CA GLY A 217 -4.36 -20.05 0.44
C GLY A 217 -3.51 -20.18 -0.83
N GLY A 218 -2.19 -20.04 -0.70
CA GLY A 218 -1.21 -20.34 -1.74
C GLY A 218 -1.41 -19.56 -3.04
N ALA A 219 -0.97 -20.14 -4.15
CA ALA A 219 -0.96 -19.47 -5.45
C ALA A 219 -2.35 -18.99 -5.92
N ALA A 220 -3.43 -19.66 -5.49
CA ALA A 220 -4.80 -19.24 -5.84
C ALA A 220 -5.20 -17.94 -5.13
N ALA A 221 -4.89 -17.81 -3.84
CA ALA A 221 -5.12 -16.58 -3.08
C ALA A 221 -4.26 -15.43 -3.64
N GLN A 222 -2.97 -15.69 -3.85
CA GLN A 222 -2.01 -14.72 -4.39
C GLN A 222 -2.42 -14.20 -5.78
N ALA A 223 -2.92 -15.09 -6.65
CA ALA A 223 -3.38 -14.73 -8.00
C ALA A 223 -4.59 -13.78 -7.98
N TRP A 224 -5.42 -13.85 -6.95
CA TRP A 224 -6.55 -12.94 -6.76
C TRP A 224 -6.11 -11.65 -6.06
N LEU A 225 -5.30 -11.75 -5.01
CA LEU A 225 -4.93 -10.66 -4.12
C LEU A 225 -3.93 -9.68 -4.74
N TYR A 226 -2.83 -10.17 -5.32
CA TYR A 226 -1.69 -9.33 -5.65
C TYR A 226 -2.00 -8.26 -6.72
N PRO A 227 -2.74 -8.57 -7.81
CA PRO A 227 -3.11 -7.55 -8.80
C PRO A 227 -3.96 -6.39 -8.24
N LEU A 228 -4.68 -6.62 -7.14
CA LEU A 228 -5.48 -5.59 -6.46
C LEU A 228 -4.59 -4.61 -5.68
N LEU A 229 -3.45 -5.07 -5.18
CA LEU A 229 -2.55 -4.37 -4.25
C LEU A 229 -1.24 -3.88 -4.90
N THR A 230 -1.03 -4.07 -6.19
CA THR A 230 0.05 -3.45 -6.98
C THR A 230 -0.52 -2.27 -7.76
N ASP A 231 0.22 -1.19 -8.04
CA ASP A 231 -0.28 -0.03 -8.80
C ASP A 231 -1.61 0.52 -8.20
N THR A 232 -1.59 0.77 -6.90
CA THR A 232 -2.66 1.44 -6.16
C THR A 232 -2.65 2.94 -6.47
N THR A 233 -3.63 3.67 -5.92
CA THR A 233 -3.69 5.14 -6.13
C THR A 233 -2.59 5.87 -5.35
N THR A 234 -2.04 5.26 -4.30
CA THR A 234 -1.04 5.89 -3.42
C THR A 234 0.25 5.09 -3.44
N GLU A 235 1.15 5.47 -4.34
CA GLU A 235 2.48 4.84 -4.51
C GLU A 235 3.61 5.64 -3.83
N ALA A 236 3.28 6.63 -3.00
CA ALA A 236 4.23 7.56 -2.40
C ALA A 236 5.04 6.98 -1.22
N GLY A 237 4.68 5.79 -0.73
CA GLY A 237 5.34 5.10 0.37
C GLY A 237 6.46 4.17 -0.09
N VAL A 238 6.34 2.88 0.20
CA VAL A 238 7.33 1.85 -0.13
C VAL A 238 7.67 1.84 -1.63
N PRO A 239 6.70 1.87 -2.57
CA PRO A 239 7.00 1.84 -4.00
C PRO A 239 7.97 2.95 -4.45
N ALA A 240 7.79 4.18 -3.95
CA ALA A 240 8.64 5.32 -4.28
C ALA A 240 10.11 5.17 -3.82
N GLY A 241 10.39 4.31 -2.84
CA GLY A 241 11.75 3.99 -2.39
C GLY A 241 12.40 2.82 -3.12
N THR A 242 11.68 2.10 -3.97
CA THR A 242 12.20 0.93 -4.70
C THR A 242 12.73 1.29 -6.10
N GLY A 243 13.48 0.38 -6.71
CA GLY A 243 13.93 0.54 -8.10
C GLY A 243 12.77 0.38 -9.10
N ALA A 244 12.87 1.00 -10.28
CA ALA A 244 11.80 1.01 -11.29
C ALA A 244 11.39 -0.39 -11.83
N ALA A 245 12.18 -1.42 -11.58
CA ALA A 245 11.88 -2.81 -11.97
C ALA A 245 11.23 -3.62 -10.83
N ALA A 246 11.09 -3.05 -9.64
CA ALA A 246 10.48 -3.71 -8.50
C ALA A 246 8.96 -3.81 -8.70
N THR A 247 8.40 -4.98 -8.39
CA THR A 247 6.96 -5.13 -8.23
C THR A 247 6.63 -5.12 -6.75
N VAL A 248 5.91 -4.09 -6.32
CA VAL A 248 5.48 -3.91 -4.93
C VAL A 248 4.00 -4.23 -4.82
N VAL A 249 3.67 -5.15 -3.91
CA VAL A 249 2.29 -5.51 -3.54
C VAL A 249 2.07 -4.95 -2.14
N HIS A 250 1.20 -3.96 -1.98
CA HIS A 250 1.15 -3.23 -0.72
C HIS A 250 -0.23 -2.63 -0.42
N LYS A 251 -0.41 -2.27 0.86
CA LYS A 251 -1.57 -1.49 1.30
C LYS A 251 -1.12 -0.35 2.20
N THR A 252 -1.52 0.85 1.81
CA THR A 252 -1.36 2.07 2.60
C THR A 252 -2.45 2.25 3.66
N GLY A 253 -2.13 3.00 4.71
CA GLY A 253 -3.09 3.52 5.68
C GLY A 253 -2.79 4.98 6.00
N THR A 254 -3.81 5.82 6.02
CA THR A 254 -3.66 7.25 6.38
C THR A 254 -4.79 7.69 7.27
N ILE A 255 -4.45 8.37 8.37
CA ILE A 255 -5.41 9.11 9.20
C ILE A 255 -4.67 10.16 10.02
N ASP A 256 -5.11 11.42 9.94
CA ASP A 256 -4.49 12.55 10.66
C ASP A 256 -2.97 12.66 10.47
N ALA A 257 -2.18 12.27 11.49
CA ALA A 257 -0.71 12.32 11.51
C ALA A 257 -0.06 10.94 11.37
N VAL A 258 -0.83 9.93 10.95
CA VAL A 258 -0.41 8.54 10.76
C VAL A 258 -0.36 8.21 9.28
N GLU A 259 0.79 7.76 8.80
CA GLU A 259 0.98 7.07 7.53
C GLU A 259 1.57 5.69 7.76
N ASN A 260 0.95 4.70 7.13
CA ASN A 260 1.41 3.32 7.16
C ASN A 260 1.52 2.81 5.73
N ASP A 261 2.49 1.94 5.49
CA ASP A 261 2.59 1.15 4.28
C ASP A 261 3.14 -0.24 4.60
N ALA A 262 2.36 -1.27 4.25
CA ALA A 262 2.71 -2.67 4.48
C ALA A 262 2.84 -3.39 3.15
N ALA A 263 4.06 -3.79 2.80
CA ALA A 263 4.42 -4.20 1.45
C ALA A 263 5.15 -5.55 1.40
N LEU A 264 4.85 -6.32 0.37
CA LEU A 264 5.69 -7.36 -0.18
C LEU A 264 6.36 -6.84 -1.45
N VAL A 265 7.68 -6.72 -1.44
CA VAL A 265 8.48 -6.45 -2.63
C VAL A 265 8.82 -7.79 -3.26
N THR A 266 8.08 -8.17 -4.30
CA THR A 266 8.17 -9.52 -4.91
C THR A 266 9.42 -9.71 -5.75
N ALA A 267 9.99 -8.63 -6.27
CA ALA A 267 11.19 -8.61 -7.10
C ALA A 267 12.22 -7.63 -6.52
N GLY A 268 12.77 -7.97 -5.35
CA GLY A 268 13.88 -7.26 -4.73
C GLY A 268 15.24 -7.66 -5.32
N PRO A 269 16.30 -6.86 -5.08
CA PRO A 269 17.64 -7.12 -5.61
C PRO A 269 18.23 -8.47 -5.17
N ASP A 270 18.03 -8.86 -3.90
CA ASP A 270 18.49 -10.15 -3.34
C ASP A 270 17.35 -11.18 -3.17
N GLY A 271 16.23 -10.95 -3.87
CA GLY A 271 15.01 -11.76 -3.78
C GLY A 271 13.85 -11.02 -3.11
N PRO A 272 12.71 -11.71 -2.92
CA PRO A 272 11.54 -11.10 -2.30
C PRO A 272 11.77 -10.77 -0.83
N TYR A 273 11.17 -9.67 -0.37
CA TYR A 273 11.17 -9.29 1.04
C TYR A 273 9.89 -8.55 1.42
N VAL A 274 9.55 -8.62 2.70
CA VAL A 274 8.48 -7.84 3.33
C VAL A 274 9.09 -6.59 3.95
N LEU A 275 8.44 -5.45 3.74
CA LEU A 275 8.74 -4.19 4.40
C LEU A 275 7.44 -3.57 4.91
N VAL A 276 7.37 -3.34 6.22
CA VAL A 276 6.28 -2.58 6.85
C VAL A 276 6.87 -1.35 7.51
N VAL A 277 6.31 -0.18 7.20
CA VAL A 277 6.64 1.09 7.84
C VAL A 277 5.36 1.71 8.37
N MET A 278 5.38 2.12 9.63
CA MET A 278 4.27 2.80 10.29
C MET A 278 4.79 4.07 10.96
N THR A 279 4.07 5.18 10.81
CA THR A 279 4.42 6.48 11.40
C THR A 279 3.27 7.04 12.23
N ASP A 280 3.59 7.84 13.25
CA ASP A 280 2.63 8.66 13.98
C ASP A 280 3.28 10.00 14.37
N GLY A 281 2.52 11.08 14.35
CA GLY A 281 2.98 12.43 14.66
C GLY A 281 3.62 13.19 13.49
N LEU A 282 3.60 12.65 12.26
CA LEU A 282 4.19 13.29 11.07
C LEU A 282 3.40 12.98 9.78
N GLY A 283 2.22 13.59 9.66
CA GLY A 283 1.28 13.38 8.55
C GLY A 283 1.66 13.96 7.19
N GLY A 284 0.91 13.58 6.15
CA GLY A 284 0.93 14.15 4.80
C GLY A 284 2.22 13.84 4.01
N ASP A 285 2.66 14.81 3.22
CA ASP A 285 3.86 14.66 2.37
C ASP A 285 5.11 14.25 3.17
N ALA A 286 5.23 14.75 4.40
CA ALA A 286 6.37 14.46 5.27
C ALA A 286 6.40 12.97 5.69
N GLY A 287 5.24 12.40 6.06
CA GLY A 287 5.09 10.99 6.38
C GLY A 287 5.42 10.09 5.20
N TRP A 288 4.87 10.40 4.02
CA TRP A 288 5.17 9.64 2.80
C TRP A 288 6.65 9.72 2.41
N GLN A 289 7.26 10.90 2.47
CA GLN A 289 8.69 11.05 2.21
C GLN A 289 9.55 10.24 3.18
N LEU A 290 9.16 10.16 4.46
CA LEU A 290 9.84 9.34 5.44
C LEU A 290 9.73 7.85 5.12
N ILE A 291 8.54 7.35 4.78
CA ILE A 291 8.34 5.95 4.37
C ILE A 291 9.16 5.63 3.13
N ALA A 292 9.15 6.49 2.11
CA ALA A 292 9.94 6.32 0.90
C ALA A 292 11.45 6.34 1.18
N ALA A 293 11.93 7.21 2.08
CA ALA A 293 13.33 7.26 2.47
C ALA A 293 13.78 5.99 3.21
N ILE A 294 12.93 5.44 4.08
CA ILE A 294 13.17 4.17 4.77
C ILE A 294 13.22 3.03 3.74
N SER A 295 12.26 2.98 2.81
CA SER A 295 12.24 1.99 1.72
C SER A 295 13.50 2.05 0.86
N ALA A 296 13.96 3.26 0.49
CA ALA A 296 15.19 3.45 -0.27
C ALA A 296 16.44 2.96 0.49
N ALA A 297 16.50 3.18 1.80
CA ALA A 297 17.60 2.68 2.64
C ALA A 297 17.62 1.14 2.69
N VAL A 298 16.45 0.50 2.81
CA VAL A 298 16.32 -0.96 2.74
C VAL A 298 16.73 -1.48 1.36
N TRP A 299 16.16 -0.91 0.29
CA TRP A 299 16.49 -1.28 -1.10
C TRP A 299 18.00 -1.22 -1.40
N GLN A 300 18.69 -0.20 -0.88
CA GLN A 300 20.14 -0.05 -1.05
C GLN A 300 20.93 -1.16 -0.36
N VAL A 301 20.45 -1.65 0.79
CA VAL A 301 21.06 -2.80 1.49
C VAL A 301 20.81 -4.08 0.71
N GLU A 302 19.57 -4.33 0.28
CA GLU A 302 19.24 -5.49 -0.56
C GLU A 302 20.11 -5.52 -1.83
N SER A 303 20.32 -4.38 -2.48
CA SER A 303 21.18 -4.25 -3.66
C SER A 303 22.67 -4.55 -3.40
N SER A 304 23.12 -4.43 -2.15
CA SER A 304 24.49 -4.76 -1.74
C SER A 304 24.68 -6.24 -1.39
N ARG A 305 23.57 -6.94 -1.09
CA ARG A 305 23.57 -8.38 -0.77
C ARG A 305 23.58 -9.26 -2.03
N SER A 306 22.95 -8.80 -3.10
CA SER A 306 22.88 -9.51 -4.39
C SER A 306 24.22 -9.59 -5.17
N GLN A 307 25.32 -9.11 -4.59
CA GLN A 307 26.68 -9.11 -5.15
C GLN A 307 27.64 -9.97 -4.32
#